data_AF-A0A2P8FH19-F1
#
_entry.id   AF-A0A2P8FH19-F1
#
_cell.length_a   1.000
_cell.length_b   1.000
_cell.length_c   1.000
_cell.angle_alpha   90.00
_cell.angle_beta   90.00
_cell.angle_gamma   90.00
#
_symmetry.space_group_name_H-M   'P 1'
#
loop_
_entity.id
_entity.type
_entity.pdbx_description
1 polymer ?
#
loop_
_entity_poly.entity_id
_entity_poly.type
_entity_poly.pdbx_seq_one_letter_code
_entity_poly.pdbx_strand_id
1 'polypeptide(L)'
;MRLPDGLRDRIRLAAESNHRSMNAEVVAVLEENYPAPVPENIGDPAARMLFWLAKRIRRRSPQPGSPRDKQAALYERIAGDISERMKDIGE
;
A
#
# COMPACT_ATOMS: atom_id res chain seq x y z
N MET A 1 22.68 0.43 -2.00
CA MET A 1 22.59 1.70 -2.76
C MET A 1 23.71 2.62 -2.34
N ARG A 2 24.33 3.32 -3.28
CA ARG A 2 25.30 4.38 -2.99
C ARG A 2 24.63 5.72 -3.22
N LEU A 3 24.49 6.52 -2.17
CA LEU A 3 23.87 7.84 -2.23
C LEU A 3 24.95 8.89 -2.53
N PRO A 4 24.66 9.92 -3.34
CA PRO A 4 25.52 11.09 -3.47
C PRO A 4 25.75 11.77 -2.12
N ASP A 5 26.91 12.40 -1.96
CA ASP A 5 27.26 13.14 -0.75
C ASP A 5 26.21 14.22 -0.46
N GLY A 6 25.86 14.39 0.82
CA GLY A 6 24.83 15.32 1.29
C GLY A 6 23.38 14.92 1.04
N LEU A 7 23.10 13.94 0.16
CA LEU A 7 21.71 13.48 -0.06
C LEU A 7 21.14 12.81 1.19
N ARG A 8 21.98 12.07 1.93
CA ARG A 8 21.58 11.40 3.17
C ARG A 8 21.11 12.40 4.23
N ASP A 9 21.79 13.53 4.37
CA ASP A 9 21.44 14.55 5.36
C ASP A 9 20.14 15.26 4.99
N ARG A 10 19.92 15.50 3.69
CA ARG A 10 18.63 16.02 3.19
C ARG A 10 17.47 15.09 3.50
N ILE A 11 17.65 13.77 3.32
CA ILE A 11 16.62 12.77 3.66
C ILE A 11 16.39 12.74 5.18
N ARG A 12 17.45 12.86 6.00
CA ARG A 12 17.30 12.94 7.46
C ARG A 12 16.45 14.13 7.88
N LEU A 13 16.75 15.32 7.35
CA LEU A 13 15.98 16.54 7.65
C LEU A 13 14.51 16.42 7.25
N ALA A 14 14.22 15.85 6.07
CA ALA A 14 12.86 15.60 5.62
C ALA A 14 12.12 14.58 6.51
N ALA A 15 12.82 13.53 6.94
CA ALA A 15 12.26 12.53 7.84
C ALA A 15 11.90 13.13 9.21
N GLU A 16 12.79 13.97 9.76
CA GLU A 16 12.56 14.69 11.02
C GLU A 16 11.36 15.64 10.92
N SER A 17 11.26 16.43 9.85
CA SER A 17 10.11 17.31 9.63
C SER A 17 8.79 16.56 9.45
N ASN A 18 8.85 15.33 8.92
CA ASN A 18 7.70 14.47 8.70
C ASN A 18 7.41 13.52 9.89
N HIS A 19 8.14 13.65 11.00
CA HIS A 19 8.04 12.78 12.19
C HIS A 19 8.14 11.28 11.85
N ARG A 20 9.03 10.93 10.94
CA ARG A 20 9.28 9.56 10.47
C ARG A 20 10.71 9.15 10.73
N SER A 21 10.96 7.84 10.80
CA SER A 21 12.33 7.35 10.69
C SER A 21 12.85 7.60 9.29
N MET A 22 14.17 7.75 9.15
CA MET A 22 14.80 7.96 7.85
C MET A 22 14.42 6.88 6.83
N ASN A 23 14.31 5.61 7.27
CA ASN A 23 13.88 4.52 6.40
C ASN A 23 12.40 4.64 6.00
N ALA A 24 11.54 5.05 6.93
CA ALA A 24 10.12 5.26 6.64
C ALA A 24 9.91 6.41 5.64
N GLU A 25 10.73 7.44 5.69
CA GLU A 25 10.68 8.54 4.73
C GLU A 25 11.14 8.11 3.34
N VAL A 26 12.24 7.36 3.24
CA VAL A 26 12.69 6.78 1.96
C VAL A 26 11.59 5.91 1.35
N VAL A 27 10.98 5.02 2.14
CA VAL A 27 9.88 4.18 1.66
C VAL A 27 8.69 5.03 1.23
N ALA A 28 8.28 6.04 2.00
CA ALA A 28 7.15 6.88 1.67
C ALA A 28 7.34 7.63 0.34
N VAL A 29 8.50 8.26 0.13
CA VAL A 29 8.83 8.98 -1.11
C VAL A 29 8.92 8.02 -2.29
N LEU A 30 9.51 6.83 -2.10
CA LEU A 30 9.57 5.83 -3.15
C LEU A 30 8.19 5.30 -3.52
N GLU A 31 7.30 5.06 -2.55
CA GLU A 31 5.93 4.62 -2.83
C GLU A 31 5.07 5.69 -3.52
N GLU A 32 5.35 6.96 -3.24
CA GLU A 32 4.68 8.09 -3.89
C GLU A 32 5.12 8.26 -5.34
N ASN A 33 6.43 8.20 -5.62
CA ASN A 33 6.99 8.46 -6.95
C ASN A 33 7.04 7.20 -7.83
N TYR A 34 7.17 6.03 -7.21
CA TYR A 34 7.25 4.71 -7.84
C TYR A 34 6.25 3.78 -7.15
N PRO A 35 4.94 4.00 -7.36
CA PRO A 35 3.92 3.13 -6.78
C PRO A 35 4.18 1.69 -7.24
N ALA A 36 4.00 0.74 -6.32
CA ALA A 36 4.17 -0.68 -6.65
C ALA A 36 3.34 -1.01 -7.90
N PRO A 37 3.93 -1.68 -8.91
CA PRO A 37 3.21 -2.05 -10.11
C PRO A 37 1.97 -2.81 -9.68
N VAL A 38 0.81 -2.30 -10.10
CA VAL A 38 -0.45 -2.95 -9.81
C VAL A 38 -0.40 -4.28 -10.56
N PRO A 39 -0.45 -5.44 -9.88
CA PRO A 39 -0.25 -6.71 -10.55
C PRO A 39 -1.20 -6.80 -11.74
N GLU A 40 -0.63 -7.04 -12.92
CA GLU A 40 -1.35 -7.23 -14.19
C GLU A 40 -2.18 -8.53 -14.19
N ASN A 41 -1.95 -9.41 -13.21
CA ASN A 41 -2.69 -10.66 -13.00
C ASN A 41 -3.61 -10.62 -11.77
N ILE A 42 -4.40 -9.56 -11.63
CA ILE A 42 -5.73 -9.67 -11.04
C ILE A 42 -6.66 -9.43 -12.22
N GLY A 43 -7.32 -10.49 -12.72
CA GLY A 43 -8.14 -10.41 -13.94
C GLY A 43 -9.25 -9.36 -13.87
N ASP A 44 -9.58 -8.89 -12.66
CA ASP A 44 -10.59 -7.86 -12.43
C ASP A 44 -10.01 -6.56 -11.81
N PRO A 45 -10.20 -5.40 -12.47
CA PRO A 45 -9.69 -4.11 -11.99
C PRO A 45 -10.33 -3.63 -10.68
N ALA A 46 -11.56 -4.03 -10.36
CA ALA A 46 -12.25 -3.65 -9.14
C ALA A 46 -11.70 -4.41 -7.93
N ALA A 47 -11.48 -5.72 -8.04
CA ALA A 47 -10.80 -6.52 -7.01
C ALA A 47 -9.41 -5.94 -6.68
N ARG A 48 -8.67 -5.55 -7.71
CA ARG A 48 -7.34 -4.95 -7.56
C ARG A 48 -7.36 -3.64 -6.78
N MET A 49 -8.31 -2.76 -7.07
CA MET A 49 -8.48 -1.49 -6.34
C MET A 49 -8.81 -1.73 -4.86
N LEU A 50 -9.71 -2.67 -4.57
CA LEU A 50 -10.12 -2.99 -3.20
C LEU A 50 -8.97 -3.57 -2.37
N PHE A 51 -8.18 -4.49 -2.93
CA PHE A 51 -6.97 -4.98 -2.27
C PHE A 51 -5.95 -3.87 -2.01
N TRP A 52 -5.78 -2.95 -2.96
CA TRP A 52 -4.90 -1.80 -2.77
C TRP A 52 -5.37 -0.90 -1.62
N LEU A 53 -6.67 -0.59 -1.57
CA LEU A 53 -7.27 0.21 -0.49
C LEU A 53 -7.12 -0.49 0.87
N ALA A 54 -7.40 -1.79 0.94
CA ALA A 54 -7.18 -2.57 2.15
C ALA A 54 -5.73 -2.50 2.63
N LYS A 55 -4.77 -2.77 1.74
CA LYS A 55 -3.33 -2.72 2.04
C LYS A 55 -2.91 -1.34 2.53
N ARG A 56 -3.44 -0.28 1.92
CA ARG A 56 -3.17 1.11 2.36
C ARG A 56 -3.70 1.38 3.77
N ILE A 57 -4.88 0.88 4.12
CA ILE A 57 -5.43 1.02 5.47
C ILE A 57 -4.58 0.22 6.47
N ARG A 58 -4.25 -1.04 6.15
CA ARG A 58 -3.42 -1.92 6.99
C ARG A 58 -2.04 -1.35 7.29
N ARG A 59 -1.42 -0.63 6.34
CA ARG A 59 -0.13 0.07 6.54
C ARG A 59 -0.14 1.10 7.66
N ARG A 60 -1.31 1.65 8.00
CA ARG A 60 -1.47 2.58 9.12
C ARG A 60 -1.68 1.87 10.46
N SER A 61 -1.52 0.54 10.51
CA SER A 61 -1.68 -0.30 11.70
C SER A 61 -2.93 0.05 12.52
N PRO A 62 -4.14 -0.05 11.93
CA PRO A 62 -5.38 0.30 12.62
C PRO A 62 -5.58 -0.59 13.84
N GLN A 63 -6.17 -0.04 14.90
CA GLN A 63 -6.45 -0.82 16.10
C GLN A 63 -7.44 -1.95 15.78
N PRO A 64 -7.22 -3.18 16.27
CA PRO A 64 -8.12 -4.31 16.02
C PRO A 64 -9.56 -3.98 16.40
N GLY A 65 -10.52 -4.30 15.53
CA GLY A 65 -11.94 -4.01 15.73
C GLY A 65 -12.37 -2.56 15.51
N SER A 66 -11.43 -1.64 15.23
CA SER A 66 -11.75 -0.26 14.87
C SER A 66 -12.52 -0.20 13.54
N PRO A 67 -13.25 0.90 13.25
CA PRO A 67 -13.92 1.07 11.97
C PRO A 67 -12.98 0.91 10.77
N ARG A 68 -11.72 1.38 10.88
CA ARG A 68 -10.70 1.23 9.84
C ARG A 68 -10.25 -0.22 9.66
N ASP A 69 -10.07 -0.96 10.75
CA ASP A 69 -9.75 -2.39 10.69
C ASP A 69 -10.88 -3.19 10.04
N LYS A 70 -12.14 -2.92 10.44
CA LYS A 70 -13.33 -3.50 9.82
C LYS A 70 -13.46 -3.14 8.33
N GLN A 71 -13.14 -1.91 7.97
CA GLN A 71 -13.14 -1.44 6.58
C GLN A 71 -12.09 -2.18 5.74
N ALA A 72 -10.88 -2.36 6.26
CA ALA A 72 -9.83 -3.14 5.59
C ALA A 72 -10.27 -4.60 5.39
N ALA A 73 -10.82 -5.22 6.43
CA ALA A 73 -11.33 -6.59 6.37
C ALA A 73 -12.48 -6.75 5.36
N LEU A 74 -13.37 -5.76 5.25
CA LEU A 74 -14.45 -5.75 4.26
C LEU A 74 -13.89 -5.69 2.84
N TYR A 75 -12.93 -4.80 2.58
CA TYR A 75 -12.29 -4.67 1.27
C TYR A 75 -11.55 -5.95 0.88
N GLU A 76 -10.84 -6.59 1.81
CA GLU A 76 -10.19 -7.89 1.58
C GLU A 76 -11.21 -8.96 1.17
N ARG A 77 -12.34 -9.05 1.88
CA ARG A 77 -13.40 -10.03 1.58
C ARG A 77 -14.01 -9.79 0.19
N ILE A 78 -14.47 -8.58 -0.09
CA ILE A 78 -15.11 -8.26 -1.38
C ILE A 78 -14.14 -8.50 -2.53
N ALA A 79 -12.88 -8.09 -2.38
CA ALA A 79 -11.87 -8.31 -3.41
C ALA A 79 -11.61 -9.80 -3.66
N GLY A 80 -11.60 -10.62 -2.60
CA GLY A 80 -11.54 -12.08 -2.69
C GLY A 80 -12.72 -12.66 -3.48
N ASP A 81 -13.94 -12.29 -3.10
CA ASP A 81 -15.17 -12.77 -3.75
C ASP A 81 -15.21 -12.41 -5.24
N ILE A 82 -14.83 -11.18 -5.60
CA ILE A 82 -14.75 -10.74 -7.00
C ILE A 82 -13.68 -11.55 -7.74
N SER A 83 -12.49 -11.73 -7.14
CA SER A 83 -11.40 -12.47 -7.78
C SER A 83 -11.73 -13.95 -8.00
N GLU A 84 -12.52 -14.54 -7.11
CA GLU A 84 -12.99 -15.91 -7.23
C GLU A 84 -14.01 -16.04 -8.35
N ARG A 85 -15.09 -15.24 -8.31
CA ARG A 85 -16.16 -15.28 -9.33
C ARG A 85 -15.68 -14.94 -10.74
N MET A 86 -14.68 -14.08 -10.87
CA MET A 86 -14.14 -13.69 -12.18
C MET A 86 -13.25 -14.78 -12.79
N LYS A 87 -12.73 -15.74 -12.01
CA LYS A 87 -12.07 -16.93 -12.56
C LYS A 87 -13.08 -17.84 -13.26
N ASP A 88 -14.26 -18.00 -12.67
CA ASP A 88 -15.33 -18.85 -13.21
C ASP A 88 -15.93 -18.34 -14.54
N ILE A 89 -15.71 -17.06 -14.89
CA ILE A 89 -16.14 -16.46 -16.16
C ILE A 89 -15.11 -16.71 -17.28
N GLY A 90 -13.86 -17.00 -16.94
CA GLY A 90 -12.76 -17.19 -17.89
C GLY A 90 -12.52 -18.63 -18.35
N GLU A 91 -13.24 -19.61 -17.79
CA GLU A 91 -13.31 -21.00 -18.25
C GLU A 91 -14.48 -21.23 -19.23
#